data_AF-A0A847VBL6-F1
#
_entry.id   AF-A0A847VBL6-F1
#
_cell.length_a   1.000
_cell.length_b   1.000
_cell.length_c   1.000
_cell.angle_alpha   90.00
_cell.angle_beta   90.00
_cell.angle_gamma   90.00
#
_symmetry.space_group_name_H-M   'P 1'
#
loop_
_entity.id
_entity.type
_entity.pdbx_description
1 polymer ?
#
loop_
_entity_poly.entity_id
_entity_poly.type
_entity_poly.pdbx_seq_one_letter_code
_entity_poly.pdbx_strand_id
1 'polypeptide(L)'
;MIERKSAIRYGWLRAMYIWTVLGAGGFGLAVLLVPEAVQAAMGYPAQDPMFFGVVACVYVAFGLLSVLGYFSPLKYAPVLLLQLGYKSLWFLAVLLPAAVAGSVPTYGWGLAAIFATYVIGDLIALPFPTLLERERPGAAPAAAA
;
A
#
# COMPACT_ATOMS: atom_id res chain seq x y z
N MET A 1 3.12 31.65 -12.59
CA MET A 1 2.70 30.24 -12.44
C MET A 1 3.98 29.42 -12.33
N ILE A 2 4.36 28.99 -11.12
CA ILE A 2 5.61 28.24 -10.90
C ILE A 2 5.33 26.78 -11.28
N GLU A 3 5.81 26.33 -12.44
CA GLU A 3 5.87 24.90 -12.77
C GLU A 3 6.84 24.23 -11.78
N ARG A 4 6.29 23.64 -10.73
CA ARG A 4 7.08 22.80 -9.84
C ARG A 4 7.23 21.43 -10.51
N LYS A 5 8.30 21.28 -11.32
CA LYS A 5 8.74 19.97 -11.81
C LYS A 5 9.21 19.17 -10.59
N SER A 6 8.31 18.39 -9.98
CA SER A 6 8.66 17.54 -8.84
C SER A 6 9.70 16.53 -9.29
N ALA A 7 10.94 16.67 -8.81
CA ALA A 7 12.01 15.72 -9.09
C ALA A 7 11.57 14.32 -8.61
N ILE A 8 11.57 13.36 -9.53
CA ILE A 8 11.12 12.00 -9.24
C ILE A 8 12.12 11.33 -8.30
N ARG A 9 11.64 10.91 -7.13
CA ARG A 9 12.44 10.32 -6.05
C ARG A 9 12.52 8.80 -6.20
N TYR A 10 13.24 8.31 -7.21
CA TYR A 10 13.34 6.87 -7.51
C TYR A 10 13.82 6.02 -6.33
N GLY A 11 14.73 6.53 -5.50
CA GLY A 11 15.20 5.82 -4.31
C GLY A 11 14.08 5.56 -3.30
N TRP A 12 13.22 6.56 -3.06
CA TRP A 12 12.07 6.44 -2.17
C TRP A 12 10.99 5.50 -2.72
N LEU A 13 10.74 5.54 -4.02
CA LEU A 13 9.83 4.59 -4.68
C LEU A 13 10.31 3.14 -4.47
N ARG A 14 11.60 2.87 -4.76
CA ARG A 14 12.18 1.53 -4.56
C ARG A 14 12.14 1.09 -3.10
N ALA A 15 12.41 1.99 -2.16
CA ALA A 15 12.31 1.70 -0.73
C ALA A 15 10.88 1.31 -0.33
N MET A 16 9.87 2.04 -0.82
CA MET A 16 8.46 1.70 -0.55
C MET A 16 8.03 0.39 -1.20
N TYR A 17 8.53 0.06 -2.39
CA TYR A 17 8.28 -1.26 -2.99
C TYR A 17 8.88 -2.38 -2.15
N ILE A 18 10.13 -2.25 -1.69
CA ILE A 18 10.75 -3.24 -0.80
C ILE A 18 9.95 -3.37 0.49
N TRP A 19 9.56 -2.24 1.09
CA TRP A 19 8.75 -2.22 2.30
C TRP A 19 7.39 -2.91 2.10
N THR A 20 6.80 -2.78 0.91
CA THR A 20 5.55 -3.46 0.55
C THR A 20 5.75 -4.97 0.37
N VAL A 21 6.83 -5.39 -0.28
CA VAL A 21 7.17 -6.81 -0.43
C VAL A 21 7.33 -7.47 0.93
N LEU A 22 8.12 -6.86 1.82
CA LEU A 22 8.43 -7.43 3.13
C LEU A 22 7.25 -7.35 4.10
N GLY A 23 6.62 -6.19 4.22
CA GLY A 23 5.52 -5.98 5.15
C GLY A 23 4.23 -6.61 4.64
N ALA A 24 3.59 -6.02 3.63
CA ALA A 24 2.31 -6.53 3.12
C ALA A 24 2.47 -7.92 2.50
N GLY A 25 3.41 -8.11 1.56
CA GLY A 25 3.60 -9.40 0.88
C GLY A 25 3.97 -10.53 1.85
N GLY A 26 4.97 -10.29 2.71
CA GLY A 26 5.39 -11.24 3.73
C GLY A 26 4.29 -11.58 4.74
N PHE A 27 3.55 -10.56 5.22
CA PHE A 27 2.42 -10.78 6.12
C PHE A 27 1.30 -11.57 5.45
N GLY A 28 0.94 -11.22 4.21
CA GLY A 28 -0.07 -11.96 3.43
C GLY A 28 0.32 -13.42 3.23
N LEU A 29 1.57 -13.71 2.89
CA LEU A 29 2.08 -15.08 2.79
C LEU A 29 2.00 -15.83 4.11
N ALA A 30 2.39 -15.19 5.22
CA ALA A 30 2.32 -15.79 6.55
C ALA A 30 0.87 -16.15 6.91
N VAL A 31 -0.10 -15.28 6.61
CA VAL A 31 -1.53 -15.57 6.84
C VAL A 31 -2.01 -16.74 5.98
N LEU A 32 -1.60 -16.85 4.71
CA LEU A 32 -2.03 -17.95 3.84
C LEU A 32 -1.43 -19.30 4.26
N LEU A 33 -0.21 -19.32 4.77
CA LEU A 33 0.52 -20.55 5.09
C LEU A 33 0.29 -21.03 6.52
N VAL A 34 0.16 -20.11 7.47
CA VAL A 34 0.07 -20.39 8.92
C VAL A 34 -0.92 -19.44 9.64
N PRO A 35 -2.21 -19.41 9.24
CA PRO A 35 -3.18 -18.41 9.73
C PRO A 35 -3.39 -18.45 11.25
N GLU A 36 -3.37 -19.61 11.88
CA GLU A 36 -3.58 -19.77 13.33
C GLU A 36 -2.39 -19.19 14.12
N ALA A 37 -1.17 -19.43 13.64
CA ALA A 37 0.04 -18.91 14.27
C ALA A 37 0.09 -17.38 14.17
N VAL A 38 -0.31 -16.81 13.03
CA VAL A 38 -0.39 -15.35 12.87
C VAL A 38 -1.46 -14.75 13.78
N GLN A 39 -2.65 -15.36 13.86
CA GLN A 39 -3.71 -14.88 14.75
C GLN A 39 -3.27 -14.91 16.22
N ALA A 40 -2.63 -15.99 16.66
CA ALA A 40 -2.09 -16.11 18.01
C ALA A 40 -1.00 -15.06 18.28
N ALA A 41 -0.05 -14.88 17.36
CA ALA A 41 1.07 -13.94 17.52
C ALA A 41 0.60 -12.47 17.54
N MET A 42 -0.43 -12.14 16.75
CA MET A 42 -0.98 -10.78 16.66
C MET A 42 -2.09 -10.51 17.69
N GLY A 43 -2.52 -11.53 18.45
CA GLY A 43 -3.67 -11.42 19.35
C GLY A 43 -4.98 -11.12 18.62
N TYR A 44 -5.13 -11.58 17.38
CA TYR A 44 -6.37 -11.43 16.62
C TYR A 44 -7.45 -12.37 17.17
N PRO A 45 -8.71 -11.92 17.24
CA PRO A 45 -9.81 -12.84 17.48
C PRO A 45 -9.95 -13.79 16.29
N ALA A 46 -10.67 -14.90 16.48
CA ALA A 46 -10.97 -15.83 15.39
C ALA A 46 -11.58 -15.08 14.19
N GLN A 47 -10.92 -15.18 13.05
CA GLN A 47 -11.37 -14.55 11.80
C GLN A 47 -12.17 -15.52 10.96
N ASP A 48 -13.12 -15.01 10.18
CA ASP A 48 -13.75 -15.80 9.12
C ASP A 48 -12.66 -16.19 8.09
N PRO A 49 -12.47 -17.50 7.79
CA PRO A 49 -11.38 -17.94 6.92
C PRO A 49 -11.48 -17.41 5.50
N MET A 50 -12.69 -17.19 4.97
CA MET A 50 -12.88 -16.70 3.60
C MET A 50 -12.48 -15.23 3.51
N PHE A 51 -12.93 -14.40 4.45
CA PHE A 51 -12.54 -12.98 4.48
C PHE A 51 -11.06 -12.78 4.81
N PHE A 52 -10.52 -13.55 5.76
CA PHE A 52 -9.11 -13.45 6.14
C PHE A 52 -8.19 -13.89 4.99
N GLY A 53 -8.57 -14.94 4.26
CA GLY A 53 -7.90 -15.38 3.05
C GLY A 53 -7.90 -14.31 1.95
N VAL A 54 -9.02 -13.60 1.74
CA VAL A 54 -9.09 -12.49 0.77
C VAL A 54 -8.09 -11.39 1.12
N VAL A 55 -8.04 -10.96 2.38
CA VAL A 55 -7.07 -9.93 2.84
C VAL A 55 -5.64 -10.39 2.56
N ALA A 56 -5.33 -11.64 2.89
CA ALA A 56 -4.02 -12.21 2.68
C ALA A 56 -3.63 -12.26 1.19
N CYS A 57 -4.53 -12.73 0.31
CA CYS A 57 -4.33 -12.75 -1.13
C CYS A 57 -4.07 -11.35 -1.71
N VAL A 58 -4.83 -10.33 -1.29
CA VAL A 58 -4.63 -8.94 -1.73
C VAL A 58 -3.25 -8.43 -1.30
N TYR A 59 -2.84 -8.74 -0.08
CA TYR A 59 -1.54 -8.34 0.45
C TYR A 59 -0.37 -9.02 -0.28
N VAL A 60 -0.50 -10.31 -0.59
CA VAL A 60 0.46 -11.02 -1.45
C VAL A 60 0.51 -10.40 -2.84
N ALA A 61 -0.64 -10.07 -3.43
CA ALA A 61 -0.70 -9.40 -4.74
C ALA A 61 0.01 -8.04 -4.72
N PHE A 62 -0.15 -7.23 -3.67
CA PHE A 62 0.63 -5.99 -3.49
C PHE A 62 2.13 -6.26 -3.41
N GLY A 63 2.54 -7.31 -2.69
CA GLY A 63 3.94 -7.74 -2.64
C GLY A 63 4.47 -8.11 -4.04
N LEU A 64 3.78 -8.98 -4.77
CA LEU A 64 4.17 -9.43 -6.11
C LEU A 64 4.27 -8.28 -7.10
N LEU A 65 3.28 -7.38 -7.13
CA LEU A 65 3.31 -6.20 -7.99
C LEU A 65 4.43 -5.22 -7.58
N SER A 66 4.76 -5.16 -6.29
CA SER A 66 5.88 -4.35 -5.80
C SER A 66 7.25 -4.89 -6.19
N VAL A 67 7.39 -6.20 -6.40
CA VAL A 67 8.61 -6.76 -7.03
C VAL A 67 8.78 -6.18 -8.43
N LEU A 68 7.71 -6.14 -9.24
CA LEU A 68 7.75 -5.51 -10.56
C LEU A 68 8.01 -3.99 -10.46
N GLY A 69 7.40 -3.35 -9.45
CA GLY A 69 7.60 -1.94 -9.17
C GLY A 69 9.05 -1.59 -8.81
N TYR A 70 9.78 -2.47 -8.13
CA TYR A 70 11.20 -2.23 -7.87
C TYR A 70 12.02 -2.04 -9.17
N PHE A 71 11.74 -2.88 -10.18
CA PHE A 71 12.41 -2.82 -11.49
C PHE A 71 11.88 -1.69 -12.39
N SER A 72 10.59 -1.33 -12.26
CA SER A 72 9.97 -0.25 -13.03
C SER A 72 9.18 0.73 -12.13
N PRO A 73 9.86 1.57 -11.33
CA PRO A 73 9.24 2.28 -10.21
C PRO A 73 8.10 3.21 -10.56
N LEU A 74 8.18 3.92 -11.68
CA LEU A 74 7.11 4.83 -12.11
C LEU A 74 5.92 4.10 -12.73
N LYS A 75 6.18 3.05 -13.52
CA LYS A 75 5.12 2.28 -14.20
C LYS A 75 4.15 1.65 -13.21
N TYR A 76 4.66 1.20 -12.05
CA TYR A 76 3.86 0.56 -11.00
C TYR A 76 3.52 1.50 -9.84
N ALA A 77 3.79 2.81 -9.95
CA ALA A 77 3.43 3.78 -8.93
C ALA A 77 1.93 3.77 -8.56
N PRO A 78 0.98 3.42 -9.47
CA PRO A 78 -0.41 3.19 -9.09
C PRO A 78 -0.61 2.15 -7.97
N VAL A 79 0.30 1.19 -7.78
CA VAL A 79 0.23 0.21 -6.67
C VAL A 79 0.47 0.89 -5.32
N LEU A 80 1.48 1.76 -5.24
CA LEU A 80 1.75 2.56 -4.03
C LEU A 80 0.63 3.59 -3.81
N LEU A 81 0.09 4.18 -4.87
CA LEU A 81 -1.08 5.06 -4.77
C LEU A 81 -2.31 4.33 -4.21
N LEU A 82 -2.55 3.10 -4.66
CA LEU A 82 -3.61 2.25 -4.12
C LEU A 82 -3.38 1.94 -2.64
N GLN A 83 -2.14 1.66 -2.22
CA GLN A 83 -1.82 1.44 -0.82
C GLN A 83 -2.04 2.68 0.05
N LEU A 84 -1.62 3.85 -0.43
CA LEU A 84 -1.88 5.11 0.24
C LEU A 84 -3.39 5.32 0.42
N GLY A 85 -4.18 5.14 -0.64
CA GLY A 85 -5.64 5.26 -0.60
C GLY A 85 -6.29 4.26 0.37
N TYR A 86 -5.94 2.98 0.24
CA TYR A 86 -6.43 1.90 1.11
C TYR A 86 -6.18 2.22 2.60
N LYS A 87 -4.93 2.53 2.97
CA LYS A 87 -4.57 2.75 4.37
C LYS A 87 -5.14 4.04 4.91
N SER A 88 -5.21 5.09 4.08
CA SER A 88 -5.89 6.34 4.46
C SER A 88 -7.37 6.11 4.72
N LEU A 89 -8.06 5.35 3.86
CA LEU A 89 -9.45 4.96 4.07
C LEU A 89 -9.62 4.10 5.32
N TRP A 90 -8.70 3.17 5.60
CA TRP A 90 -8.74 2.38 6.82
C TRP A 90 -8.61 3.25 8.08
N PHE A 91 -7.71 4.25 8.08
CA PHE A 91 -7.61 5.22 9.16
C PHE A 91 -8.92 5.98 9.39
N LEU A 92 -9.54 6.48 8.32
CA LEU A 92 -10.72 7.34 8.41
C LEU A 92 -12.02 6.57 8.68
N ALA A 93 -12.19 5.40 8.08
CA ALA A 93 -13.44 4.65 8.10
C ALA A 93 -13.46 3.51 9.13
N VAL A 94 -12.29 3.06 9.61
CA VAL A 94 -12.19 1.94 10.55
C VAL A 94 -11.57 2.40 11.87
N LEU A 95 -10.33 2.90 11.85
CA LEU A 95 -9.63 3.25 13.09
C LEU A 95 -10.28 4.43 13.80
N LEU A 96 -10.57 5.51 13.08
CA LEU A 96 -11.11 6.74 13.67
C LEU A 96 -12.46 6.50 14.36
N PRO A 97 -13.47 5.85 13.73
CA PRO A 97 -14.72 5.52 14.43
C PRO A 97 -14.50 4.61 15.64
N ALA A 98 -13.66 3.59 15.52
CA ALA A 98 -13.35 2.68 16.63
C ALA A 98 -12.67 3.40 17.80
N ALA A 99 -11.77 4.35 17.50
CA ALA A 99 -11.06 5.16 18.49
C ALA A 99 -12.01 6.12 19.21
N VAL A 100 -12.90 6.81 18.48
CA VAL A 100 -13.93 7.66 19.06
C VAL A 100 -14.86 6.85 19.97
N ALA A 101 -15.19 5.61 19.59
CA ALA A 101 -16.00 4.71 20.39
C ALA A 101 -15.24 4.03 21.55
N GLY A 102 -13.93 4.27 21.71
CA GLY A 102 -13.11 3.63 22.75
C GLY A 102 -12.98 2.11 22.59
N SER A 103 -13.17 1.59 21.37
CA SER A 103 -13.29 0.16 21.06
C SER A 103 -12.09 -0.40 20.28
N VAL A 104 -10.98 0.34 20.18
CA VAL A 104 -9.79 -0.11 19.45
C VAL A 104 -9.08 -1.21 20.25
N PRO A 105 -9.02 -2.44 19.74
CA PRO A 105 -8.26 -3.50 20.38
C PRO A 105 -6.75 -3.21 20.30
N THR A 106 -5.97 -3.79 21.21
CA THR A 106 -4.51 -3.52 21.30
C THR A 106 -3.77 -3.76 19.98
N TYR A 107 -4.12 -4.82 19.25
CA TYR A 107 -3.53 -5.11 17.94
C TYR A 107 -3.84 -4.03 16.89
N GLY A 108 -4.96 -3.32 17.03
CA GLY A 108 -5.38 -2.23 16.14
C GLY A 108 -4.40 -1.06 16.16
N TRP A 109 -3.82 -0.75 17.33
CA TRP A 109 -2.79 0.29 17.44
C TRP A 109 -1.45 -0.13 16.81
N GLY A 110 -1.08 -1.41 16.94
CA GLY A 110 0.09 -1.96 16.24
C GLY A 110 -0.06 -1.89 14.72
N LEU A 111 -1.23 -2.28 14.20
CA LEU A 111 -1.58 -2.13 12.79
C LEU A 111 -1.55 -0.67 12.34
N ALA A 112 -2.11 0.24 13.14
CA ALA A 112 -2.09 1.68 12.85
C ALA A 112 -0.65 2.21 12.75
N ALA A 113 0.24 1.83 13.66
CA ALA A 113 1.64 2.24 13.60
C ALA A 113 2.32 1.78 12.31
N ILE A 114 2.09 0.52 11.89
CA ILE A 114 2.61 -0.02 10.63
C ILE A 114 2.00 0.74 9.44
N PHE A 115 0.68 0.93 9.41
CA PHE A 115 0.02 1.62 8.30
C PHE A 115 0.45 3.09 8.18
N ALA A 116 0.75 3.74 9.29
CA ALA A 116 1.30 5.09 9.29
C ALA A 116 2.64 5.16 8.55
N THR A 117 3.51 4.14 8.68
CA THR A 117 4.79 4.14 7.94
C THR A 117 4.58 4.07 6.43
N TYR A 118 3.59 3.31 5.97
CA TYR A 118 3.20 3.27 4.56
C TYR A 118 2.63 4.60 4.09
N VAL A 119 1.66 5.17 4.82
CA VAL A 119 1.03 6.45 4.44
C VAL A 119 2.09 7.55 4.34
N ILE A 120 2.94 7.69 5.35
CA ILE A 120 4.00 8.70 5.36
C ILE A 120 5.01 8.43 4.24
N GLY A 121 5.44 7.17 4.10
CA GLY A 121 6.40 6.77 3.08
C GLY A 121 5.91 7.00 1.65
N ASP A 122 4.66 6.63 1.36
CA ASP A 122 4.02 6.82 0.05
C ASP A 122 3.82 8.31 -0.26
N LEU A 123 3.43 9.14 0.73
CA LEU A 123 3.35 10.60 0.57
C LEU A 123 4.71 11.24 0.23
N ILE A 124 5.81 10.68 0.75
CA ILE A 124 7.18 11.14 0.46
C ILE A 124 7.66 10.65 -0.92
N ALA A 125 7.29 9.41 -1.29
CA ALA A 125 7.79 8.72 -2.47
C ALA A 125 7.05 9.07 -3.76
N LEU A 126 5.72 9.20 -3.70
CA LEU A 126 4.87 9.33 -4.87
C LEU A 126 5.02 10.70 -5.56
N PRO A 127 5.32 10.74 -6.87
CA PRO A 127 5.30 11.97 -7.64
C PRO A 127 3.86 12.31 -8.07
N PHE A 128 3.04 12.81 -7.14
CA PHE A 128 1.62 13.13 -7.38
C PHE A 128 1.34 13.91 -8.67
N PRO A 129 2.10 14.94 -9.06
CA PRO A 129 1.82 15.69 -10.29
C PRO A 129 1.88 14.80 -11.54
N THR A 130 2.84 13.87 -11.60
CA THR A 130 3.01 12.95 -12.73
C THR A 130 1.90 11.90 -12.78
N LEU A 131 1.37 11.50 -11.63
CA LEU A 131 0.32 10.48 -11.56
C LEU A 131 -1.08 11.04 -11.80
N LEU A 132 -1.29 12.32 -11.50
CA LEU A 132 -2.56 13.03 -11.69
C LEU A 132 -2.57 13.86 -12.98
N GLU A 133 -1.51 13.77 -13.78
CA GLU A 133 -1.48 14.42 -15.09
C GLU A 133 -2.54 13.79 -15.98
N ARG A 134 -3.47 14.62 -16.44
CA ARG A 134 -4.55 14.17 -17.32
C ARG A 134 -3.93 13.63 -18.60
N GLU A 135 -4.36 12.45 -19.03
CA GLU A 135 -4.05 11.99 -20.38
C GLU A 135 -4.50 13.06 -21.38
N ARG A 136 -3.54 13.64 -22.11
CA ARG A 136 -3.84 14.58 -23.19
C ARG A 136 -4.48 13.77 -24.33
N PRO A 137 -5.73 14.05 -24.71
CA PRO A 137 -6.32 13.42 -25.88
C PRO A 137 -5.49 13.84 -27.11
N GLY A 138 -4.80 12.89 -27.77
CA GLY A 138 -4.22 13.12 -29.10
C GLY A 138 -2.70 13.01 -29.27
N ALA A 139 -1.94 12.38 -28.38
CA ALA A 139 -0.58 11.96 -28.75
C ALA A 139 -0.67 10.72 -29.67
N ALA A 140 -0.81 10.96 -30.97
CA ALA A 140 -0.63 9.92 -31.98
C ALA A 140 0.74 9.25 -31.78
N PRO A 141 0.86 7.92 -31.97
CA PRO A 141 2.17 7.28 -31.95
C PRO A 141 3.06 7.99 -32.98
N ALA A 142 4.18 8.55 -32.52
CA ALA A 142 5.19 9.09 -33.41
C ALA A 142 5.57 7.97 -34.37
N ALA A 143 5.18 8.15 -35.64
CA ALA A 143 5.42 7.19 -36.70
C ALA A 143 6.92 6.86 -36.73
N ALA A 144 7.22 5.57 -36.63
CA ALA A 144 8.53 5.06 -36.99
C ALA A 144 8.74 5.36 -38.49
N ALA A 145 9.66 6.28 -38.76
CA ALA A 145 10.24 6.50 -40.08
C ALA A 145 11.57 5.75 -40.16
#